data_AF-A0A0G4N2F1-F1
#
_entry.id   AF-A0A0G4N2F1-F1
#
_cell.length_a   1.000
_cell.length_b   1.000
_cell.length_c   1.000
_cell.angle_alpha   90.00
_cell.angle_beta   90.00
_cell.angle_gamma   90.00
#
_symmetry.space_group_name_H-M   'P 1'
#
loop_
_entity.id
_entity.type
_entity.pdbx_description
1 polymer ?
#
loop_
_entity_poly.entity_id
_entity_poly.type
_entity_poly.pdbx_seq_one_letter_code
_entity_poly.pdbx_strand_id
1 'polypeptide(L)'
;MALYMSVTTIGPIVGPIISGASSSVSWRWPFWIATLIAIAGLPLVLALPETYSPVLYNKAIRKLLKQNAPKFDIAAGQHPQVLDSRLQAPELKPFNAREIFLRPLNLLVTEPILFFTSAYLTMGYAVFYLMFQAYPQVFQRFYRLRPGIAALAYLPMIVGVIGSLAIFAAFTSYHDRRTRAGASWTEKEIYRRLPLACIASPFRPVLVGLDCVGIDSPSGASDEWRLLCLWFPIAFHGDGKLFDRRISTKFGFSTRCCKHDEVDRSYPAATVG
;
A
#
# COMPACT_ATOMS: atom_id res chain seq x y z
N MET A 1 -1.61 9.86 1.70
CA MET A 1 -1.24 8.43 1.54
C MET A 1 0.08 8.08 2.22
N ALA A 2 1.19 8.76 1.92
CA ALA A 2 2.48 8.47 2.58
C ALA A 2 2.41 8.49 4.12
N LEU A 3 1.81 9.55 4.68
CA LEU A 3 1.61 9.67 6.14
C LEU A 3 0.80 8.51 6.73
N TYR A 4 -0.27 8.08 6.06
CA TYR A 4 -1.09 6.95 6.49
C TYR A 4 -0.27 5.63 6.52
N MET A 5 0.54 5.39 5.49
CA MET A 5 1.40 4.20 5.43
C MET A 5 2.51 4.23 6.48
N SER A 6 3.08 5.41 6.78
CA SER A 6 4.08 5.55 7.84
C SER A 6 3.48 5.29 9.22
N VAL A 7 2.32 5.86 9.53
CA VAL A 7 1.65 5.66 10.82
C VAL A 7 1.27 4.19 11.03
N THR A 8 0.73 3.52 10.00
CA THR A 8 0.37 2.10 10.08
C THR A 8 1.58 1.18 10.23
N THR A 9 2.76 1.57 9.71
CA THR A 9 4.00 0.81 9.86
C THR A 9 4.66 1.01 11.24
N ILE A 10 4.54 2.20 11.84
CA ILE A 10 5.10 2.51 13.16
C ILE A 10 4.39 1.72 14.27
N GLY A 11 3.08 1.51 14.15
CA GLY A 11 2.27 0.76 15.13
C GLY A 11 2.89 -0.58 15.57
N PRO A 12 3.12 -1.54 14.65
CA PRO A 12 3.72 -2.83 14.99
C PRO A 12 5.17 -2.75 15.48
N ILE A 13 5.90 -1.67 15.19
CA ILE A 13 7.28 -1.47 15.69
C ILE A 13 7.27 -0.96 17.14
N VAL A 14 6.33 -0.08 17.47
CA VAL A 14 6.19 0.49 18.83
C VAL A 14 5.61 -0.52 19.82
N GLY A 15 4.76 -1.45 19.36
CA GLY A 15 4.16 -2.50 20.18
C GLY A 15 5.20 -3.28 21.03
N PRO A 16 6.20 -3.92 20.40
CA PRO A 16 7.29 -4.63 21.08
C PRO A 16 8.08 -3.77 22.07
N ILE A 17 8.24 -2.47 21.80
CA ILE A 17 8.97 -1.54 22.68
C ILE A 17 8.20 -1.35 24.00
N ILE A 18 6.90 -1.08 23.90
CA ILE A 18 6.01 -0.90 25.07
C ILE A 18 5.83 -2.21 25.83
N SER A 19 5.64 -3.33 25.12
CA SER A 19 5.48 -4.65 25.74
C SER A 19 6.79 -5.13 26.39
N GLY A 20 7.94 -4.84 25.79
CA GLY A 20 9.26 -5.18 26.34
C GLY A 20 9.54 -4.45 27.65
N ALA A 21 9.21 -3.16 27.75
CA ALA A 21 9.39 -2.39 28.97
C ALA A 21 8.48 -2.87 30.12
N SER A 22 7.20 -3.15 29.81
CA SER A 22 6.20 -3.58 30.78
C SER A 22 6.32 -5.05 31.22
N SER A 23 6.99 -5.88 30.43
CA SER A 23 7.27 -7.29 30.77
C SER A 23 8.08 -7.48 32.05
N SER A 24 8.81 -6.44 32.49
CA SER A 24 9.60 -6.45 33.73
C SER A 24 8.77 -6.46 35.01
N VAL A 25 7.51 -6.00 34.97
CA VAL A 25 6.63 -5.92 36.14
C VAL A 25 5.78 -7.18 36.25
N SER A 26 5.05 -7.55 35.19
CA SER A 26 4.32 -8.82 35.07
C SER A 26 3.92 -9.07 33.62
N TRP A 27 3.68 -10.33 33.26
CA TRP A 27 3.24 -10.72 31.91
C TRP A 27 1.86 -10.17 31.50
N ARG A 28 1.02 -9.75 32.46
CA ARG A 28 -0.34 -9.22 32.21
C ARG A 28 -0.35 -7.74 31.79
N TRP A 29 0.66 -6.98 32.19
CA TRP A 29 0.72 -5.53 31.96
C TRP A 29 0.68 -5.10 30.49
N PRO A 30 1.33 -5.80 29.54
CA PRO A 30 1.21 -5.48 28.12
C PRO A 30 -0.24 -5.46 27.61
N PHE A 31 -1.09 -6.39 28.08
CA PHE A 31 -2.50 -6.46 27.69
C PHE A 31 -3.32 -5.30 28.26
N TRP A 32 -3.05 -4.90 29.50
CA TRP A 32 -3.69 -3.73 30.10
C TRP A 32 -3.33 -2.44 29.35
N ILE A 33 -2.06 -2.27 29.00
CA ILE A 33 -1.60 -1.10 28.24
C ILE A 33 -2.24 -1.07 26.85
N ALA A 34 -2.32 -2.21 26.15
CA ALA A 34 -2.99 -2.30 24.86
C ALA A 34 -4.47 -1.89 24.94
N THR A 35 -5.18 -2.33 25.97
CA THR A 35 -6.59 -1.96 26.20
C THR A 35 -6.74 -0.47 26.48
N LEU A 36 -5.87 0.14 27.29
CA LEU A 36 -5.90 1.58 27.56
C LEU A 36 -5.69 2.41 26.29
N ILE A 37 -4.75 2.02 25.43
CA ILE A 37 -4.51 2.68 24.14
C ILE A 37 -5.75 2.54 23.23
N ALA A 38 -6.39 1.38 23.19
CA ALA A 38 -7.59 1.16 22.40
C ALA A 38 -8.78 2.00 22.88
N ILE A 39 -9.01 2.07 24.19
CA ILE A 39 -10.07 2.89 24.79
C ILE A 39 -9.83 4.38 24.51
N ALA A 40 -8.58 4.85 24.62
CA ALA A 40 -8.22 6.23 24.31
C ALA A 40 -8.42 6.59 22.83
N GLY A 41 -8.26 5.63 21.92
CA GLY A 41 -8.50 5.82 20.48
C GLY A 41 -9.96 5.77 20.06
N LEU A 42 -10.84 5.15 20.87
CA LEU A 42 -12.27 5.01 20.58
C LEU A 42 -13.01 6.35 20.34
N PRO A 43 -12.85 7.40 21.16
CA PRO A 43 -13.55 8.67 20.91
C PRO A 43 -13.13 9.33 19.59
N LEU A 44 -11.89 9.15 19.15
CA LEU A 44 -11.43 9.67 17.87
C LEU A 44 -12.16 9.00 16.69
N VAL A 45 -12.39 7.69 16.78
CA VAL A 45 -13.13 6.94 15.75
C VAL A 45 -14.61 7.34 15.76
N LEU A 46 -15.21 7.54 16.93
CA LEU A 46 -16.62 7.96 17.07
C LEU A 46 -16.85 9.42 16.63
N ALA A 47 -15.85 10.29 16.77
CA ALA A 47 -15.91 11.69 16.34
C ALA A 47 -15.66 11.86 14.83
N LEU A 48 -15.19 10.82 14.12
CA LEU A 48 -14.91 10.92 12.70
C LEU A 48 -16.22 10.96 11.90
N PRO A 49 -16.47 12.02 11.10
CA PRO A 49 -17.63 12.04 10.23
C PRO A 49 -17.48 10.98 9.13
N GLU A 50 -18.62 10.42 8.72
CA GLU A 50 -18.69 9.55 7.55
C GLU A 50 -17.96 10.20 6.37
N THR A 51 -16.92 9.54 5.85
CA THR A 51 -16.03 10.07 4.78
C THR A 51 -16.24 9.33 3.45
N TYR A 52 -17.14 8.34 3.40
CA TYR A 52 -17.33 7.50 2.21
C TYR A 52 -18.14 8.22 1.13
N SER A 53 -17.46 8.74 0.09
CA SER A 53 -18.03 9.57 -0.97
C SER A 53 -19.37 9.11 -1.56
N PRO A 54 -19.58 7.83 -1.93
CA PRO A 54 -20.87 7.41 -2.50
C PRO A 54 -22.02 7.45 -1.47
N VAL A 55 -21.75 7.24 -0.17
CA VAL A 55 -22.77 7.40 0.88
C VAL A 55 -23.12 8.88 1.08
N LEU A 56 -22.14 9.78 1.07
CA LEU A 56 -22.41 11.21 1.13
C LEU A 56 -23.21 11.69 -0.08
N TYR A 57 -22.89 11.20 -1.28
CA TYR A 57 -23.60 11.52 -2.51
C TYR A 57 -25.06 11.05 -2.45
N ASN A 58 -25.30 9.82 -2.02
CA ASN A 58 -26.65 9.29 -1.82
C ASN A 58 -27.43 10.07 -0.76
N LYS A 59 -26.77 10.51 0.33
CA LYS A 59 -27.38 11.34 1.37
C LYS A 59 -27.73 12.73 0.83
N ALA A 60 -26.90 13.32 -0.02
CA ALA A 60 -27.15 14.61 -0.66
C ALA A 60 -28.34 14.55 -1.64
N ILE A 61 -28.40 13.54 -2.51
CA ILE A 61 -29.52 13.31 -3.43
C ILE A 61 -30.84 13.17 -2.65
N ARG A 62 -30.86 12.32 -1.61
CA ARG A 62 -32.05 12.13 -0.78
C ARG A 62 -32.51 13.42 -0.10
N LYS A 63 -31.58 14.29 0.29
CA LYS A 63 -31.91 15.61 0.87
C LYS A 63 -32.52 16.55 -0.17
N LEU A 64 -31.99 16.57 -1.39
CA LEU A 64 -32.52 17.37 -2.51
C LEU A 64 -33.92 16.91 -2.94
N LEU A 65 -34.18 15.60 -2.97
CA LEU A 65 -35.51 15.06 -3.28
C LEU A 65 -36.54 15.45 -2.22
N LYS A 66 -36.17 15.38 -0.93
CA LYS A 66 -37.07 15.80 0.17
C LYS A 66 -37.35 17.30 0.17
N GLN A 67 -36.39 18.13 -0.21
CA GLN A 67 -36.56 19.59 -0.27
C GLN A 67 -37.39 20.05 -1.48
N ASN A 68 -37.34 19.33 -2.60
CA ASN A 68 -38.11 19.66 -3.81
C ASN A 68 -39.47 18.93 -3.91
N ALA A 69 -39.79 18.04 -2.97
CA ALA A 69 -41.05 17.29 -2.92
C ALA A 69 -42.32 18.16 -3.13
N PRO A 70 -42.50 19.35 -2.52
CA PRO A 70 -43.71 20.14 -2.73
C PRO A 70 -43.77 20.85 -4.10
N LYS A 71 -42.67 20.91 -4.87
CA LYS A 71 -42.64 21.51 -6.22
C LYS A 71 -42.85 20.48 -7.34
N PHE A 72 -42.54 19.22 -7.12
CA PHE A 72 -42.75 18.15 -8.10
C PHE A 72 -44.20 17.67 -8.18
N ASP A 73 -45.00 17.85 -7.12
CA ASP A 73 -46.40 17.43 -7.07
C ASP A 73 -47.35 18.32 -7.89
N ILE A 74 -46.95 19.58 -8.16
CA ILE A 74 -47.82 20.57 -8.84
C ILE A 74 -47.55 20.60 -10.36
N ALA A 75 -46.43 20.05 -10.84
CA ALA A 75 -45.98 20.22 -12.23
C ALA A 75 -46.06 18.96 -13.11
N ALA A 76 -46.32 17.77 -12.58
CA ALA A 76 -46.15 16.54 -13.36
C ALA A 76 -47.27 15.51 -13.15
N GLY A 77 -48.37 15.69 -13.91
CA GLY A 77 -49.25 14.58 -14.31
C GLY A 77 -48.60 13.63 -15.34
N GLN A 78 -47.28 13.43 -15.28
CA GLN A 78 -46.53 12.61 -16.22
C GLN A 78 -45.65 11.61 -15.47
N HIS A 79 -46.09 10.34 -15.53
CA HIS A 79 -45.35 9.09 -15.36
C HIS A 79 -44.22 9.04 -14.29
N PRO A 80 -44.41 8.26 -13.20
CA PRO A 80 -43.37 7.98 -12.20
C PRO A 80 -42.14 7.22 -12.73
N GLN A 81 -42.16 6.74 -13.97
CA GLN A 81 -41.17 5.78 -14.49
C GLN A 81 -39.90 6.43 -15.07
N VAL A 82 -39.94 7.72 -15.43
CA VAL A 82 -38.82 8.38 -16.12
C VAL A 82 -37.82 9.01 -15.13
N LEU A 83 -38.24 9.23 -13.89
CA LEU A 83 -37.35 9.71 -12.83
C LEU A 83 -36.51 8.57 -12.25
N ASP A 84 -37.07 7.35 -12.13
CA ASP A 84 -36.38 6.16 -11.60
C ASP A 84 -35.16 5.73 -12.42
N SER A 85 -35.12 6.02 -13.72
CA SER A 85 -34.01 5.62 -14.61
C SER A 85 -32.84 6.61 -14.61
N ARG A 86 -33.07 7.88 -14.30
CA ARG A 86 -32.01 8.90 -14.08
C ARG A 86 -31.55 8.98 -12.61
N LEU A 87 -32.43 8.56 -11.68
CA LEU A 87 -32.20 8.40 -10.25
C LEU A 87 -32.04 6.93 -9.84
N GLN A 88 -31.48 6.10 -10.72
CA GLN A 88 -30.62 5.05 -10.20
C GLN A 88 -29.46 5.78 -9.51
N ALA A 89 -29.66 6.09 -8.22
CA ALA A 89 -28.60 6.07 -7.24
C ALA A 89 -27.67 4.94 -7.67
N PRO A 90 -26.33 5.10 -7.65
CA PRO A 90 -25.47 3.94 -7.77
C PRO A 90 -25.97 2.98 -6.68
N GLU A 91 -26.79 2.01 -7.09
CA GLU A 91 -27.30 0.99 -6.22
C GLU A 91 -26.02 0.43 -5.65
N LEU A 92 -25.94 0.43 -4.32
CA LEU A 92 -24.93 -0.30 -3.61
C LEU A 92 -25.00 -1.70 -4.21
N LYS A 93 -24.12 -1.98 -5.19
CA LYS A 93 -24.14 -3.24 -5.93
C LYS A 93 -24.26 -4.31 -4.87
N PRO A 94 -25.24 -5.24 -4.98
CA PRO A 94 -25.39 -6.28 -3.98
C PRO A 94 -24.02 -6.87 -3.74
N PHE A 95 -23.65 -6.98 -2.46
CA PHE A 95 -22.31 -7.28 -1.99
C PHE A 95 -21.87 -8.66 -2.53
N ASN A 96 -21.40 -8.69 -3.78
CA ASN A 96 -21.05 -9.90 -4.48
C ASN A 96 -19.65 -10.30 -4.03
N ALA A 97 -19.60 -10.93 -2.85
CA ALA A 97 -18.36 -11.46 -2.28
C ALA A 97 -17.60 -12.31 -3.30
N ARG A 98 -18.32 -13.03 -4.16
CA ARG A 98 -17.75 -13.81 -5.25
C ARG A 98 -16.95 -12.97 -6.25
N GLU A 99 -17.45 -11.82 -6.66
CA GLU A 99 -16.71 -10.91 -7.57
C GLU A 99 -15.55 -10.20 -6.86
N ILE A 100 -15.71 -9.88 -5.57
CA ILE A 100 -14.69 -9.18 -4.77
C ILE A 100 -13.47 -10.09 -4.51
N PHE A 101 -13.68 -11.39 -4.23
CA PHE A 101 -12.60 -12.32 -3.92
C PHE A 101 -12.05 -13.07 -5.14
N LEU A 102 -12.89 -13.48 -6.12
CA LEU A 102 -12.39 -14.24 -7.26
C LEU A 102 -11.67 -13.36 -8.30
N ARG A 103 -12.05 -12.09 -8.42
CA ARG A 103 -11.44 -11.19 -9.42
C ARG A 103 -9.95 -10.92 -9.16
N PRO A 104 -9.50 -10.61 -7.92
CA PRO A 104 -8.07 -10.46 -7.64
C PRO A 104 -7.29 -11.76 -7.81
N LEU A 105 -7.86 -12.91 -7.44
CA LEU A 105 -7.19 -14.20 -7.60
C LEU A 105 -7.03 -14.57 -9.08
N ASN A 106 -8.05 -14.33 -9.90
CA ASN A 106 -7.94 -14.55 -11.34
C ASN A 106 -6.89 -13.61 -11.96
N LEU A 107 -6.92 -12.32 -11.61
CA LEU A 107 -5.92 -11.34 -12.06
C LEU A 107 -4.49 -11.73 -11.66
N LEU A 108 -4.28 -12.31 -10.49
CA LEU A 108 -2.97 -12.78 -10.03
C LEU A 108 -2.39 -13.87 -10.95
N VAL A 109 -3.24 -14.74 -11.50
CA VAL A 109 -2.83 -15.85 -12.37
C VAL A 109 -2.76 -15.45 -13.83
N THR A 110 -3.68 -14.59 -14.29
CA THR A 110 -3.74 -14.17 -15.70
C THR A 110 -2.70 -13.11 -16.06
N GLU A 111 -2.37 -12.21 -15.13
CA GLU A 111 -1.42 -11.11 -15.36
C GLU A 111 -0.07 -11.42 -14.68
N PRO A 112 0.97 -11.81 -15.44
CA PRO A 112 2.24 -12.25 -14.85
C PRO A 112 2.96 -11.14 -14.06
N ILE A 113 2.77 -9.87 -14.42
CA ILE A 113 3.35 -8.74 -13.69
C ILE A 113 2.81 -8.62 -12.25
N LEU A 114 1.52 -8.95 -12.04
CA LEU A 114 0.92 -8.95 -10.70
C LEU A 114 1.51 -10.08 -9.86
N PHE A 115 1.67 -11.27 -10.43
CA PHE A 115 2.30 -12.39 -9.75
C PHE A 115 3.70 -12.05 -9.22
N PHE A 116 4.58 -11.51 -10.07
CA PHE A 116 5.95 -11.17 -9.66
C PHE A 116 6.01 -10.05 -8.62
N THR A 117 5.19 -9.00 -8.78
CA THR A 117 5.15 -7.88 -7.83
C THR A 117 4.58 -8.29 -6.48
N SER A 118 3.54 -9.12 -6.45
CA SER A 118 2.99 -9.71 -5.22
C SER A 118 3.97 -10.65 -4.54
N ALA A 119 4.64 -11.53 -5.29
CA ALA A 119 5.65 -12.43 -4.73
C ALA A 119 6.82 -11.65 -4.10
N TYR A 120 7.29 -10.60 -4.76
CA TYR A 120 8.31 -9.69 -4.21
C TYR A 120 7.87 -9.00 -2.92
N LEU A 121 6.64 -8.49 -2.88
CA LEU A 121 6.09 -7.86 -1.68
C LEU A 121 5.94 -8.87 -0.54
N THR A 122 5.40 -10.06 -0.80
CA THR A 122 5.26 -11.13 0.19
C THR A 122 6.61 -11.51 0.78
N MET A 123 7.64 -11.67 -0.04
CA MET A 123 9.00 -11.95 0.45
C MET A 123 9.50 -10.84 1.38
N GLY A 124 9.34 -9.57 0.98
CA GLY A 124 9.75 -8.44 1.81
C GLY A 124 8.99 -8.35 3.14
N TYR A 125 7.68 -8.61 3.13
CA TYR A 125 6.88 -8.65 4.35
C TYR A 125 7.21 -9.85 5.23
N ALA A 126 7.49 -11.03 4.65
CA ALA A 126 7.88 -12.21 5.40
C ALA A 126 9.17 -11.96 6.19
N VAL A 127 10.21 -11.42 5.55
CA VAL A 127 11.45 -11.05 6.25
C VAL A 127 11.18 -10.02 7.34
N PHE A 128 10.40 -8.98 7.05
CA PHE A 128 10.06 -7.95 8.03
C PHE A 128 9.36 -8.53 9.28
N TYR A 129 8.39 -9.43 9.11
CA TYR A 129 7.71 -10.05 10.25
C TYR A 129 8.58 -11.07 10.99
N LEU A 130 9.45 -11.80 10.28
CA LEU A 130 10.42 -12.71 10.90
C LEU A 130 11.40 -11.95 11.80
N MET A 131 11.81 -10.74 11.40
CA MET A 131 12.69 -9.91 12.21
C MET A 131 12.05 -9.54 13.57
N PHE A 132 10.73 -9.29 13.63
CA PHE A 132 10.07 -9.03 14.93
C PHE A 132 10.15 -10.20 15.92
N GLN A 133 10.27 -11.43 15.41
CA GLN A 133 10.44 -12.60 16.26
C GLN A 133 11.93 -12.87 16.56
N ALA A 134 12.80 -12.66 15.58
CA ALA A 134 14.23 -12.94 15.69
C ALA A 134 14.97 -11.95 16.59
N TYR A 135 14.68 -10.64 16.50
CA TYR A 135 15.36 -9.59 17.27
C TYR A 135 15.38 -9.85 18.79
N PRO A 136 14.24 -10.04 19.48
CA PRO A 136 14.24 -10.27 20.92
C PRO A 136 14.97 -11.55 21.28
N GLN A 137 14.88 -12.60 20.44
CA GLN A 137 15.59 -13.85 20.66
C GLN A 137 17.10 -13.65 20.59
N VAL A 138 17.60 -12.91 19.60
CA VAL A 138 19.04 -12.67 19.42
C VAL A 138 19.60 -11.85 20.58
N PHE A 139 18.95 -10.73 20.93
CA PHE A 139 19.41 -9.84 21.98
C PHE A 139 19.27 -10.42 23.40
N GLN A 140 18.29 -11.29 23.63
CA GLN A 140 18.12 -11.95 24.93
C GLN A 140 19.02 -13.19 25.07
N ARG A 141 19.19 -14.01 24.02
CA ARG A 141 20.00 -15.24 24.10
C ARG A 141 21.51 -14.97 23.99
N PHE A 142 21.95 -14.23 22.97
CA PHE A 142 23.38 -14.03 22.72
C PHE A 142 23.94 -12.89 23.56
N TYR A 143 23.27 -11.74 23.58
CA TYR A 143 23.74 -10.56 24.32
C TYR A 143 23.28 -10.51 25.78
N ARG A 144 22.44 -11.47 26.22
CA ARG A 144 21.92 -11.58 27.60
C ARG A 144 21.31 -10.28 28.12
N LEU A 145 20.68 -9.49 27.24
CA LEU A 145 20.07 -8.22 27.62
C LEU A 145 18.71 -8.44 28.31
N ARG A 146 18.38 -7.53 29.23
CA ARG A 146 17.05 -7.47 29.84
C ARG A 146 16.00 -7.19 28.76
N PRO A 147 14.78 -7.75 28.85
CA PRO A 147 13.75 -7.65 27.79
C PRO A 147 13.38 -6.20 27.46
N GLY A 148 13.39 -5.29 28.43
CA GLY A 148 13.16 -3.87 28.20
C GLY A 148 14.23 -3.21 27.32
N ILE A 149 15.51 -3.54 27.53
CA ILE A 149 16.62 -2.98 26.75
C ILE A 149 16.70 -3.66 25.37
N ALA A 150 16.43 -4.96 25.30
CA ALA A 150 16.38 -5.70 24.04
C ALA A 150 15.32 -5.12 23.08
N ALA A 151 14.21 -4.61 23.61
CA ALA A 151 13.18 -3.98 22.79
C ALA A 151 13.59 -2.61 22.22
N LEU A 152 14.57 -1.90 22.81
CA LEU A 152 15.10 -0.66 22.22
C LEU A 152 15.82 -0.91 20.89
N ALA A 153 16.22 -2.15 20.59
CA ALA A 153 16.81 -2.52 19.30
C ALA A 153 15.86 -2.31 18.10
N TYR A 154 14.58 -2.02 18.33
CA TYR A 154 13.62 -1.63 17.29
C TYR A 154 13.65 -0.14 16.92
N LEU A 155 14.34 0.71 17.69
CA LEU A 155 14.44 2.15 17.38
C LEU A 155 15.02 2.46 15.99
N PRO A 156 16.05 1.76 15.47
CA PRO A 156 16.55 1.99 14.12
C PRO A 156 15.49 1.79 13.04
N MET A 157 14.52 0.88 13.24
CA MET A 157 13.41 0.69 12.30
C MET A 157 12.49 1.93 12.26
N ILE A 158 12.23 2.55 13.42
CA ILE A 158 11.46 3.81 13.50
C ILE A 158 12.20 4.93 12.77
N VAL A 159 13.51 5.05 12.99
CA VAL A 159 14.35 6.03 12.28
C VAL A 159 14.29 5.81 10.77
N GLY A 160 14.32 4.56 10.31
CA GLY A 160 14.15 4.21 8.89
C GLY A 160 12.80 4.65 8.33
N VAL A 161 11.70 4.44 9.06
CA VAL A 161 10.36 4.89 8.63
C VAL A 161 10.29 6.41 8.56
N ILE A 162 10.80 7.13 9.57
CA ILE A 162 10.81 8.60 9.59
C ILE A 162 11.67 9.15 8.44
N GLY A 163 12.85 8.56 8.20
CA GLY A 163 13.71 8.90 7.07
C GLY A 163 13.02 8.70 5.73
N SER A 164 12.33 7.57 5.56
CA SER A 164 11.55 7.30 4.34
C SER A 164 10.43 8.34 4.14
N LEU A 165 9.71 8.72 5.20
CA LEU A 165 8.67 9.73 5.15
C LEU A 165 9.24 11.10 4.75
N ALA A 166 10.39 11.48 5.28
CA ALA A 166 11.06 12.73 4.93
C ALA A 166 11.46 12.76 3.45
N ILE A 167 12.01 11.67 2.92
CA ILE A 167 12.37 11.54 1.50
C ILE A 167 11.12 11.66 0.61
N PHE A 168 10.03 10.95 0.97
CA PHE A 168 8.77 11.03 0.24
C PHE A 168 8.15 12.44 0.28
N ALA A 169 8.22 13.12 1.42
CA ALA A 169 7.71 14.47 1.59
C ALA A 169 8.52 15.49 0.76
N ALA A 170 9.85 15.36 0.76
CA ALA A 170 10.75 16.18 -0.05
C ALA A 170 10.46 15.99 -1.55
N PHE A 171 10.34 14.73 -2.01
CA PHE A 171 10.01 14.43 -3.40
C PHE A 171 8.62 14.95 -3.80
N THR A 172 7.61 14.79 -2.94
CA THR A 172 6.25 15.30 -3.22
C THR A 172 6.26 16.82 -3.32
N SER A 173 6.96 17.50 -2.42
CA SER A 173 7.10 18.96 -2.46
C SER A 173 7.83 19.45 -3.71
N TYR A 174 8.86 18.71 -4.15
CA TYR A 174 9.57 18.99 -5.39
C TYR A 174 8.66 18.79 -6.61
N HIS A 175 7.93 17.67 -6.65
CA HIS A 175 6.97 17.36 -7.71
C HIS A 175 5.89 18.44 -7.82
N ASP A 176 5.26 18.84 -6.71
CA ASP A 176 4.21 19.86 -6.71
C ASP A 176 4.71 21.23 -7.19
N ARG A 177 5.95 21.61 -6.85
CA ARG A 177 6.58 22.83 -7.39
C ARG A 177 6.75 22.75 -8.91
N ARG A 178 7.12 21.59 -9.45
CA ARG A 178 7.31 21.36 -10.88
C ARG A 178 6.00 21.26 -11.65
N THR A 179 4.96 20.70 -11.03
CA THR A 179 3.59 20.69 -11.57
C THR A 179 3.06 22.11 -11.70
N ARG A 180 3.25 22.95 -10.67
CA ARG A 180 2.86 24.37 -10.73
C ARG A 180 3.64 25.17 -11.79
N ALA A 181 4.85 24.74 -12.11
CA ALA A 181 5.66 25.31 -13.17
C ALA A 181 5.30 24.80 -14.58
N GLY A 182 4.28 23.94 -14.72
CA GLY A 182 3.80 23.44 -16.01
C GLY A 182 4.76 22.47 -16.72
N ALA A 183 5.60 21.75 -15.99
CA ALA A 183 6.56 20.83 -16.61
C ALA A 183 5.85 19.59 -17.21
N SER A 184 6.05 19.33 -18.50
CA SER A 184 5.35 18.29 -19.28
C SER A 184 5.51 16.85 -18.76
N TRP A 185 6.55 16.55 -17.98
CA TRP A 185 6.76 15.24 -17.38
C TRP A 185 5.89 14.97 -16.15
N THR A 186 5.32 16.01 -15.53
CA THR A 186 4.49 15.90 -14.31
C THR A 186 3.04 15.49 -14.58
N GLU A 187 2.56 15.67 -15.81
CA GLU A 187 1.19 15.30 -16.21
C GLU A 187 1.02 13.79 -16.40
N LYS A 188 2.09 13.09 -16.75
CA LYS A 188 2.07 11.65 -16.98
C LYS A 188 2.14 10.91 -15.64
N GLU A 189 1.03 10.30 -15.24
CA GLU A 189 0.87 9.67 -13.93
C GLU A 189 1.93 8.59 -13.59
N ILE A 190 2.45 7.90 -14.62
CA ILE A 190 3.47 6.85 -14.46
C ILE A 190 4.78 7.42 -13.88
N TYR A 191 5.23 8.59 -14.35
CA TYR A 191 6.51 9.18 -13.93
C TYR A 191 6.46 9.81 -12.54
N ARG A 192 5.27 9.99 -11.97
CA ARG A 192 5.13 10.52 -10.61
C ARG A 192 5.71 9.58 -9.55
N ARG A 193 5.67 8.25 -9.78
CA ARG A 193 6.10 7.23 -8.79
C ARG A 193 7.37 6.49 -9.18
N LEU A 194 7.68 6.48 -10.48
CA LEU A 194 8.81 5.75 -11.04
C LEU A 194 10.17 6.11 -10.40
N PRO A 195 10.53 7.39 -10.18
CA PRO A 195 11.83 7.75 -9.62
C PRO A 195 12.04 7.21 -8.20
N LEU A 196 11.00 7.31 -7.37
CA LEU A 196 11.01 6.76 -6.01
C LEU A 196 11.13 5.23 -6.03
N ALA A 197 10.45 4.55 -6.96
CA ALA A 197 10.52 3.10 -7.09
C ALA A 197 11.92 2.64 -7.54
N CYS A 198 12.54 3.36 -8.48
CA CYS A 198 13.91 3.07 -8.95
C CYS A 198 14.95 3.22 -7.84
N ILE A 199 14.78 4.18 -6.92
CA ILE A 199 15.68 4.37 -5.78
C ILE A 199 15.43 3.32 -4.69
N ALA A 200 14.16 3.01 -4.41
CA ALA A 200 13.79 2.08 -3.34
C ALA A 200 14.06 0.61 -3.67
N SER A 201 13.99 0.24 -4.96
CA SER A 201 14.16 -1.15 -5.42
C SER A 201 15.53 -1.77 -5.08
N PRO A 202 16.68 -1.16 -5.40
CA PRO A 202 17.99 -1.73 -5.08
C PRO A 202 18.33 -1.65 -3.58
N PHE A 203 17.77 -0.67 -2.87
CA PHE A 203 18.11 -0.44 -1.46
C PHE A 203 17.55 -1.53 -0.53
N ARG A 204 16.37 -2.05 -0.83
CA ARG A 204 15.68 -3.05 0.00
C ARG A 204 16.42 -4.41 0.12
N PRO A 205 16.83 -5.09 -0.97
CA PRO A 205 17.56 -6.36 -0.86
C PRO A 205 18.97 -6.18 -0.29
N VAL A 206 19.63 -5.05 -0.54
CA VAL A 206 20.95 -4.75 0.02
C VAL A 206 20.89 -4.62 1.54
N LEU A 207 19.88 -3.93 2.06
CA LEU A 207 19.65 -3.83 3.51
C LEU A 207 19.39 -5.19 4.15
N VAL A 208 18.50 -5.99 3.58
CA VAL A 208 18.22 -7.32 4.11
C VAL A 208 19.47 -8.21 4.09
N GLY A 209 20.27 -8.13 3.01
CA GLY A 209 21.55 -8.84 2.94
C GLY A 209 22.53 -8.41 4.02
N LEU A 210 22.64 -7.11 4.30
CA LEU A 210 23.51 -6.57 5.35
C LEU A 210 23.07 -6.99 6.75
N ASP A 211 21.77 -6.98 7.02
CA ASP A 211 21.21 -7.41 8.31
C ASP A 211 21.49 -8.90 8.56
N CYS A 212 21.37 -9.75 7.52
CA CYS A 212 21.71 -11.17 7.61
C CYS A 212 23.21 -11.41 7.82
N VAL A 213 24.09 -10.67 7.14
CA VAL A 213 25.55 -10.79 7.30
C VAL A 213 26.00 -10.35 8.69
N GLY A 214 25.34 -9.35 9.29
CA GLY A 214 25.63 -8.91 10.66
C GLY A 214 25.28 -9.94 11.75
N ILE A 215 24.36 -10.86 11.47
CA ILE A 215 23.93 -11.93 12.40
C ILE A 215 24.89 -13.13 12.38
N ASP A 216 25.67 -13.32 11.32
CA ASP A 216 26.52 -14.50 11.08
C ASP A 216 27.94 -14.46 11.71
N SER A 217 28.13 -13.74 12.83
CA SER A 217 29.43 -13.69 13.55
C SER A 217 29.48 -14.68 14.73
N PRO A 218 30.65 -15.26 15.02
CA PRO A 218 30.96 -16.68 14.90
C PRO A 218 30.53 -17.48 16.16
N SER A 219 29.33 -18.06 16.18
CA SER A 219 29.05 -19.24 17.02
C SER A 219 27.78 -19.96 16.57
N GLY A 220 27.91 -20.80 15.54
CA GLY A 220 27.05 -21.98 15.32
C GLY A 220 25.53 -21.74 15.28
N ALA A 221 25.05 -20.81 14.46
CA ALA A 221 23.63 -20.73 14.15
C ALA A 221 23.26 -21.75 13.06
N SER A 222 22.18 -22.49 13.33
CA SER A 222 21.66 -23.65 12.60
C SER A 222 21.46 -23.44 11.09
N ASP A 223 21.58 -24.53 10.33
CA ASP A 223 21.46 -24.63 8.86
C ASP A 223 20.17 -24.01 8.26
N GLU A 224 19.15 -23.74 9.08
CA GLU A 224 17.89 -23.10 8.69
C GLU A 224 18.06 -21.65 8.21
N TRP A 225 19.01 -20.89 8.78
CA TRP A 225 19.24 -19.48 8.40
C TRP A 225 19.98 -19.33 7.08
N ARG A 226 20.80 -20.33 6.73
CA ARG A 226 21.50 -20.38 5.45
C ARG A 226 20.54 -20.54 4.26
N LEU A 227 19.44 -21.26 4.43
CA LEU A 227 18.44 -21.45 3.36
C LEU A 227 17.65 -20.17 3.05
N LEU A 228 17.34 -19.36 4.07
CA LEU A 228 16.72 -18.03 3.88
C LEU A 228 17.68 -17.05 3.20
N CYS A 229 18.97 -17.09 3.53
CA CYS A 229 19.99 -16.25 2.90
C CYS A 229 20.37 -16.71 1.48
N LEU A 230 20.37 -18.02 1.20
CA LEU A 230 20.65 -18.58 -0.12
C LEU A 230 19.51 -18.34 -1.13
N TRP A 231 18.29 -18.07 -0.68
CA TRP A 231 17.17 -17.69 -1.56
C TRP A 231 17.33 -16.28 -2.17
N PHE A 232 18.10 -15.40 -1.53
CA PHE A 232 18.29 -14.00 -1.95
C PHE A 232 19.12 -13.82 -3.24
N PRO A 233 20.27 -14.50 -3.44
CA PRO A 233 21.04 -14.35 -4.68
C PRO A 233 20.39 -15.04 -5.89
N ILE A 234 19.57 -16.08 -5.70
CA ILE A 234 19.01 -16.86 -6.81
C ILE A 234 17.93 -16.06 -7.58
N ALA A 235 17.25 -15.11 -6.95
CA ALA A 235 16.24 -14.29 -7.60
C ALA A 235 16.80 -13.11 -8.42
N PHE A 236 18.07 -12.73 -8.22
CA PHE A 236 18.67 -11.55 -8.87
C PHE A 236 19.94 -11.85 -9.69
N HIS A 237 20.42 -13.09 -9.71
CA HIS A 237 21.44 -13.54 -10.66
C HIS A 237 20.81 -14.04 -11.99
N GLY A 238 19.77 -13.36 -12.45
CA GLY A 238 19.26 -13.48 -13.81
C GLY A 238 19.99 -12.47 -14.68
N ASP A 239 21.04 -12.91 -15.37
CA ASP A 239 21.83 -12.15 -16.33
C ASP A 239 20.96 -11.18 -17.15
N GLY A 240 21.16 -9.89 -16.93
CA GLY A 240 20.53 -8.77 -17.66
C GLY A 240 20.96 -8.66 -19.13
N LYS A 241 21.30 -9.78 -19.77
CA LYS A 241 21.69 -9.87 -21.19
C LYS A 241 20.90 -10.90 -22.00
N LEU A 242 19.92 -11.60 -21.40
CA LEU A 242 19.07 -12.57 -22.10
C LEU A 242 17.62 -12.12 -22.32
N PHE A 243 17.24 -10.96 -21.78
CA PHE A 243 15.92 -10.34 -21.98
C PHE A 243 15.88 -9.43 -23.22
N ASP A 244 16.55 -9.82 -24.29
CA ASP A 244 16.43 -9.18 -25.60
C ASP A 244 16.43 -10.26 -26.69
N ARG A 245 15.38 -10.29 -27.50
CA ARG A 245 15.11 -11.14 -28.68
C ARG A 245 14.51 -12.55 -28.57
N ARG A 246 14.52 -13.29 -27.45
CA ARG A 246 14.07 -14.72 -27.49
C ARG A 246 12.64 -15.02 -27.03
N ILE A 247 11.93 -14.05 -26.42
CA ILE A 247 10.53 -14.23 -25.99
C ILE A 247 9.52 -13.86 -27.10
N SER A 248 9.92 -13.01 -28.05
CA SER A 248 9.04 -12.57 -29.15
C SER A 248 8.69 -13.66 -30.17
N THR A 249 9.37 -14.81 -30.16
CA THR A 249 9.18 -15.88 -31.17
C THR A 249 8.55 -17.16 -30.61
N LYS A 250 8.47 -17.33 -29.28
CA LYS A 250 7.91 -18.56 -28.67
C LYS A 250 6.50 -18.41 -28.10
N PHE A 251 6.08 -17.18 -27.76
CA PHE A 251 4.68 -16.87 -27.56
C PHE A 251 4.24 -16.08 -28.79
N GLY A 252 3.36 -16.65 -29.61
CA GLY A 252 2.81 -16.03 -30.81
C GLY A 252 2.01 -14.77 -30.52
N PHE A 253 2.69 -13.71 -30.07
CA PHE A 253 2.18 -12.36 -30.08
C PHE A 253 2.23 -11.89 -31.53
N SER A 254 1.11 -12.08 -32.22
CA SER A 254 0.82 -11.35 -33.44
C SER A 254 0.85 -9.85 -33.12
N THR A 255 1.94 -9.17 -33.47
CA THR A 255 2.08 -7.71 -33.45
C THR A 255 1.29 -7.04 -34.58
N ARG A 256 0.19 -7.64 -35.04
CA ARG A 256 -0.77 -7.04 -35.98
C ARG A 256 -2.03 -6.60 -35.25
N CYS A 257 -1.95 -5.47 -34.55
CA CYS A 257 -3.15 -4.66 -34.28
C CYS A 257 -2.88 -3.17 -33.97
N CYS A 258 -1.68 -2.65 -34.30
CA CYS A 258 -1.43 -1.21 -34.31
C CYS A 258 -0.89 -0.78 -35.68
N LYS A 259 -1.73 -0.89 -36.70
CA LYS A 259 -1.61 -0.11 -37.94
C LYS A 259 -3.00 0.05 -38.55
N HIS A 260 -3.32 1.28 -38.96
CA HIS A 260 -4.63 1.87 -39.29
C HIS A 260 -5.39 2.39 -38.05
N ASP A 261 -5.82 3.65 -37.93
CA ASP A 261 -5.85 4.75 -38.90
C ASP A 261 -5.85 6.11 -38.19
N GLU A 262 -5.24 7.05 -38.89
CA GLU A 262 -5.35 8.49 -38.78
C GLU A 262 -6.83 8.90 -38.91
N VAL A 263 -7.45 9.31 -37.81
CA VAL A 263 -8.73 10.04 -37.84
C VAL A 263 -8.61 11.23 -36.91
N ASP A 264 -8.18 12.34 -37.51
CA ASP A 264 -8.51 13.68 -37.07
C ASP A 264 -10.01 13.78 -36.75
N ARG A 265 -10.33 14.07 -35.49
CA ARG A 265 -11.60 14.70 -35.15
C ARG A 265 -11.42 15.76 -34.08
N SER A 266 -11.31 16.97 -34.60
CA SER A 266 -11.53 18.26 -33.98
C SER A 266 -12.57 18.21 -32.85
N TYR A 267 -12.16 18.57 -31.64
CA TYR A 267 -13.08 19.10 -30.63
C TYR A 267 -13.23 20.60 -30.88
N PRO A 268 -14.41 21.12 -31.26
CA PRO A 268 -14.61 22.55 -31.33
C PRO A 268 -14.65 23.13 -29.91
N ALA A 269 -13.87 24.19 -29.72
CA ALA A 269 -13.93 25.07 -28.58
C ALA A 269 -15.37 25.60 -28.38
N ALA A 270 -15.95 25.33 -27.21
CA ALA A 270 -17.12 26.05 -26.75
C ALA A 270 -16.62 27.34 -26.08
N THR A 271 -16.67 28.42 -26.85
CA THR A 271 -16.48 29.80 -26.45
C THR A 271 -17.51 30.21 -25.40
N VAL A 272 -17.00 30.92 -24.39
CA VAL A 272 -17.73 31.76 -23.45
C VAL A 272 -18.44 32.87 -24.24
N GLY A 273 -19.73 33.02 -24.01
CA GLY A 273 -20.60 34.08 -24.50
C GLY A 273 -21.93 34.01 -23.75
#